data_AF-A0A968B572-F1
#
_entry.id   AF-A0A968B572-F1
#
_cell.length_a   1.000
_cell.length_b   1.000
_cell.length_c   1.000
_cell.angle_alpha   90.00
_cell.angle_beta   90.00
_cell.angle_gamma   90.00
#
_symmetry.space_group_name_H-M   'P 1'
#
loop_
_entity.id
_entity.type
_entity.pdbx_description
1 polymer ?
#
loop_
_entity_poly.entity_id
_entity_poly.type
_entity_poly.pdbx_seq_one_letter_code
_entity_poly.pdbx_strand_id
1 'polypeptide(L)' 'DHYGIDYAIEVGTPVKASERGRVVRAHWHEALGELIIIDHTPNAGKDQNKYFYSIYAHLSKYDVKLGDDLDKDI' A
#
# COMPACT_ATOMS: atom_id res chain seq x y z
N ASP A 1 -0.65 -16.80 12.08
CA ASP A 1 0.38 -16.69 11.03
C ASP A 1 0.65 -15.24 10.70
N HIS A 2 1.86 -14.93 10.23
CA HIS A 2 2.32 -13.60 9.84
C HIS A 2 2.60 -13.63 8.33
N TYR A 3 1.87 -12.80 7.58
CA TYR A 3 1.86 -12.82 6.11
C TYR A 3 2.66 -11.65 5.49
N GLY A 4 3.40 -10.90 6.32
CA GLY A 4 4.13 -9.71 5.92
C GLY A 4 5.63 -9.80 6.24
N ILE A 5 6.33 -8.70 5.99
CA ILE A 5 7.72 -8.51 6.40
C ILE A 5 7.74 -7.28 7.31
N ASP A 6 8.34 -7.41 8.49
CA ASP A 6 8.42 -6.32 9.47
C ASP A 6 9.77 -5.63 9.42
N TYR A 7 9.76 -4.31 9.55
CA TYR A 7 10.95 -3.46 9.67
C TYR A 7 10.93 -2.75 11.01
N ALA A 8 11.91 -3.03 11.88
CA ALA A 8 12.05 -2.39 13.18
C ALA A 8 12.70 -1.00 13.03
N ILE A 9 11.87 0.01 12.75
CA ILE A 9 12.27 1.40 12.50
C ILE A 9 11.52 2.36 13.41
N GLU A 10 12.02 3.60 13.54
CA GLU A 10 11.39 4.64 14.38
C GLU A 10 10.08 5.16 13.77
N VAL A 11 9.14 5.56 14.63
CA VAL A 11 7.87 6.18 14.21
C VAL A 11 8.14 7.45 13.42
N GLY A 12 7.48 7.60 12.27
CA GLY A 12 7.63 8.77 11.39
C GLY A 12 8.69 8.57 10.30
N THR A 13 9.40 7.45 10.29
CA THR A 13 10.27 7.07 9.16
C THR A 13 9.45 7.06 7.86
N PRO A 14 9.89 7.76 6.79
CA PRO A 14 9.18 7.76 5.51
C PRO A 14 9.07 6.36 4.91
N VAL A 15 7.86 6.01 4.46
CA VAL A 15 7.57 4.77 3.73
C VAL A 15 7.23 5.14 2.30
N LYS A 16 7.87 4.47 1.33
CA LYS A 16 7.62 4.65 -0.10
C LYS A 16 6.91 3.43 -0.68
N ALA A 17 6.12 3.67 -1.74
CA ALA A 17 5.59 2.59 -2.56
C ALA A 17 6.73 1.77 -3.15
N SER A 18 6.60 0.44 -3.16
CA SER A 18 7.61 -0.48 -3.69
C SER A 18 7.63 -0.50 -5.22
N GLU A 19 6.51 -0.12 -5.84
CA GLU A 19 6.30 -0.01 -7.28
C GLU A 19 5.15 0.96 -7.57
N ARG A 20 5.05 1.44 -8.82
CA ARG A 20 3.91 2.24 -9.28
C ARG A 20 2.59 1.52 -9.06
N GLY A 21 1.50 2.27 -8.92
CA GLY A 21 0.17 1.69 -8.78
C GLY A 21 -0.88 2.71 -8.39
N ARG A 22 -2.08 2.23 -8.08
CA ARG A 22 -3.22 3.05 -7.66
C ARG A 22 -3.59 2.74 -6.22
N VAL A 23 -3.76 3.76 -5.39
CA VAL A 23 -4.24 3.58 -4.02
C VAL A 23 -5.70 3.10 -4.07
N VAL A 24 -5.96 1.90 -3.57
CA VAL A 24 -7.30 1.28 -3.50
C VAL A 24 -7.87 1.25 -2.09
N ARG A 25 -7.06 1.59 -1.08
CA ARG A 25 -7.51 1.83 0.30
C ARG A 25 -6.55 2.76 1.03
N ALA A 26 -7.11 3.69 1.79
CA ALA A 26 -6.39 4.59 2.70
C ALA A 26 -7.26 4.86 3.94
N HIS A 27 -7.21 3.97 4.93
CA HIS A 27 -8.13 4.03 6.07
C HIS A 27 -7.67 3.17 7.25
N TRP A 28 -8.20 3.47 8.44
CA TRP A 28 -8.04 2.66 9.64
C TRP A 28 -8.64 1.24 9.45
N HIS A 29 -7.99 0.22 10.02
CA HIS A 29 -8.42 -1.18 10.02
C HIS A 29 -8.10 -1.82 11.38
N GLU A 30 -9.09 -2.31 12.12
CA GLU A 30 -8.98 -2.82 13.50
C GLU A 30 -7.66 -3.54 13.90
N ALA A 31 -7.12 -4.42 13.06
CA ALA A 31 -5.90 -5.17 13.36
C ALA A 31 -4.57 -4.57 12.83
N LEU A 32 -4.58 -3.63 11.87
CA LEU A 32 -3.42 -3.33 11.02
C LEU A 32 -2.88 -1.89 11.11
N GLY A 33 -3.20 -1.13 12.14
CA GLY A 33 -2.99 0.33 12.11
C GLY A 33 -3.64 1.07 10.92
N GLU A 34 -3.42 2.38 10.88
CA GLU A 34 -3.63 3.17 9.67
C GLU A 34 -2.88 2.50 8.52
N LEU A 35 -3.59 2.21 7.41
CA LEU A 35 -3.02 1.44 6.32
C LEU A 35 -3.33 2.02 4.95
N ILE A 36 -2.41 1.73 4.03
CA ILE A 36 -2.56 1.94 2.58
C ILE A 36 -2.52 0.61 1.86
N ILE A 37 -3.41 0.39 0.89
CA ILE A 37 -3.32 -0.70 -0.08
C ILE A 37 -3.15 -0.10 -1.47
N ILE A 38 -2.15 -0.58 -2.21
CA ILE A 38 -1.86 -0.18 -3.59
C ILE A 38 -2.12 -1.36 -4.51
N ASP A 39 -2.90 -1.13 -5.57
CA ASP A 39 -3.01 -2.03 -6.72
C ASP A 39 -1.95 -1.67 -7.76
N HIS A 40 -1.02 -2.58 -8.03
CA HIS A 40 0.05 -2.39 -9.01
C HIS A 40 -0.36 -2.79 -10.43
N THR A 41 -1.55 -3.34 -10.60
CA THR A 41 -2.11 -3.74 -11.90
C THR A 41 -3.54 -3.22 -12.09
N PRO A 42 -3.81 -1.91 -11.92
CA PRO A 42 -5.17 -1.35 -11.92
C PRO A 42 -5.91 -1.48 -13.26
N ASN A 43 -5.17 -1.74 -14.34
CA ASN A 43 -5.70 -1.93 -15.70
C ASN A 43 -5.74 -3.41 -16.12
N ALA A 44 -5.40 -4.35 -15.23
CA ALA A 44 -5.53 -5.77 -15.53
C ALA A 44 -7.01 -6.10 -15.74
N GLY A 45 -7.33 -6.65 -16.92
CA GLY A 45 -8.68 -7.14 -17.21
C GLY A 45 -9.06 -8.26 -16.24
N LYS A 46 -10.36 -8.38 -15.93
CA LYS A 46 -10.89 -9.39 -15.00
C LYS A 46 -10.48 -10.82 -15.36
N ASP A 47 -10.24 -11.07 -16.64
CA ASP A 47 -9.88 -12.38 -17.18
C ASP A 47 -8.38 -12.69 -17.09
N GLN A 48 -7.55 -11.71 -16.71
CA GLN A 48 -6.09 -11.88 -16.70
C GLN A 48 -5.53 -12.44 -15.39
N ASN A 49 -6.32 -12.53 -14.31
CA ASN A 49 -5.89 -13.03 -12.99
C ASN A 49 -4.57 -12.43 -12.46
N LYS A 50 -4.22 -11.23 -12.92
CA LYS A 50 -2.99 -10.51 -12.56
C LYS A 50 -3.37 -9.35 -11.66
N TYR A 51 -3.64 -9.66 -10.40
CA TYR A 51 -3.79 -8.63 -9.38
C TYR A 51 -2.59 -8.71 -8.45
N PHE A 52 -1.85 -7.62 -8.36
CA PHE A 52 -0.68 -7.54 -7.49
C PHE A 52 -0.86 -6.37 -6.54
N TYR A 53 -0.90 -6.64 -5.25
CA TYR A 53 -1.14 -5.63 -4.23
C TYR A 53 0.01 -5.58 -3.23
N SER A 54 0.26 -4.39 -2.71
CA SER A 54 1.03 -4.19 -1.49
C SER A 54 0.15 -3.59 -0.41
N ILE A 55 0.46 -3.94 0.85
CA ILE A 55 -0.20 -3.42 2.04
C ILE A 55 0.88 -2.79 2.91
N TYR A 56 0.67 -1.52 3.28
CA TYR A 56 1.50 -0.80 4.24
C TYR A 56 0.67 -0.56 5.49
N ALA A 57 0.99 -1.30 6.55
CA ALA A 57 0.26 -1.30 7.81
C ALA A 57 1.01 -0.49 8.89
N HIS A 58 0.31 -0.17 9.97
CA HIS A 58 0.85 0.48 11.17
C HIS A 58 1.50 1.84 10.89
N LEU A 59 0.99 2.56 9.89
CA LEU A 59 1.47 3.90 9.57
C LEU A 59 1.08 4.88 10.70
N SER A 60 1.92 5.88 10.94
CA SER A 60 1.57 6.99 11.85
C SER A 60 0.79 8.10 11.15
N LYS A 61 0.99 8.24 9.84
CA LYS A 61 0.30 9.16 8.93
C LYS A 61 0.57 8.73 7.48
N TYR A 62 -0.21 9.27 6.55
CA TYR A 62 0.01 9.13 5.11
C TYR A 62 -0.50 10.38 4.39
N ASP A 63 0.16 10.75 3.29
CA ASP A 63 -0.14 11.95 2.50
C ASP A 63 -0.83 11.61 1.16
N VAL A 64 -1.35 10.39 1.03
CA VAL A 64 -2.08 9.88 -0.14
C VAL A 64 -3.53 9.57 0.22
N LYS A 65 -4.41 9.52 -0.77
CA LYS A 65 -5.83 9.18 -0.63
C LYS A 65 -6.27 8.12 -1.64
N LEU A 66 -7.42 7.51 -1.38
CA LEU A 66 -8.08 6.59 -2.30
C LEU A 66 -8.15 7.19 -3.71
N GLY A 67 -7.68 6.44 -4.71
CA GLY A 67 -7.71 6.80 -6.11
C GLY A 67 -6.49 7.58 -6.62
N ASP A 68 -5.55 7.96 -5.74
CA ASP A 68 -4.28 8.53 -6.19
C ASP A 68 -3.47 7.50 -7.00
N ASP A 69 -2.93 7.93 -8.14
CA ASP A 69 -1.99 7.16 -8.94
C ASP A 69 -0.56 7.54 -8.52
N LEU A 70 0.26 6.53 -8.26
CA LEU A 70 1.61 6.65 -7.71
C LEU A 70 2.62 6.19 -8.75
N ASP A 71 3.63 7.01 -9.00
CA ASP A 71 4.80 6.62 -9.76
C ASP A 71 5.85 5.97 -8.86
N LYS A 72 6.72 5.17 -9.47
CA LYS A 72 7.90 4.67 -8.78
C LYS A 72 8.95 5.77 -8.80
N ASP A 73 9.33 6.27 -7.62
CA ASP A 73 10.53 7.10 -7.48
C ASP A 73 11.75 6.24 -7.88
N ILE A 74 12.40 6.57 -9.00
CA ILE A 74 13.68 5.98 -9.44
C ILE A 74 14.84 6.74 -8.82
#